data_AF-A0A8T6SAR0-F1
#
_entry.id   AF-A0A8T6SAR0-F1
#
_cell.length_a   1.000
_cell.length_b   1.000
_cell.length_c   1.000
_cell.angle_alpha   90.00
_cell.angle_beta   90.00
_cell.angle_gamma   90.00
#
_symmetry.space_group_name_H-M   'P 1'
#
loop_
_entity.id
_entity.type
_entity.pdbx_description
1 polymer ?
#
loop_
_entity_poly.entity_id
_entity_poly.type
_entity_poly.pdbx_seq_one_letter_code
_entity_poly.pdbx_strand_id
1 'polypeptide(L)'
;AGMVLVGACHLPYDCHYISGNARMKDRMDALAPMLQKLGLSPQRFRVEYVSAAEGLKFAELMKEMTAQLQELGAEKIKQENAKLKP
;
A
#
# COMPACT_ATOMS: atom_id res chain seq x y z
N ALA A 1 -0.59 5.65 -10.93
CA ALA A 1 -0.06 6.19 -9.65
C ALA A 1 1.45 5.93 -9.56
N GLY A 2 2.18 6.65 -8.72
CA GLY A 2 3.58 6.33 -8.38
C GLY A 2 3.65 5.21 -7.35
N MET A 3 2.96 5.39 -6.23
CA MET A 3 2.72 4.39 -5.18
C MET A 3 1.25 4.41 -4.75
N VAL A 4 0.82 3.36 -4.05
CA VAL A 4 -0.49 3.24 -3.44
C VAL A 4 -0.31 2.74 -2.00
N LEU A 5 -0.88 3.46 -1.04
CA LEU A 5 -1.03 3.04 0.35
C LEU A 5 -2.50 2.75 0.65
N VAL A 6 -2.76 1.61 1.28
CA VAL A 6 -4.04 1.29 1.91
C VAL A 6 -3.86 1.36 3.43
N GLY A 7 -4.39 2.42 4.05
CA GLY A 7 -4.36 2.60 5.49
C GLY A 7 -5.64 2.08 6.16
N ALA A 8 -5.53 1.43 7.31
CA ALA A 8 -6.68 0.94 8.07
C ALA A 8 -6.47 0.97 9.59
N CYS A 9 -7.57 0.88 10.35
CA CYS A 9 -7.53 0.65 11.79
C CYS A 9 -6.91 -0.72 12.11
N HIS A 10 -6.28 -0.86 13.27
CA HIS A 10 -5.65 -2.13 13.68
C HIS A 10 -6.60 -3.32 13.66
N LEU A 11 -6.01 -4.47 13.34
CA LEU A 11 -6.66 -5.76 13.49
C LEU A 11 -6.35 -6.36 14.87
N PRO A 12 -7.24 -7.21 15.40
CA PRO A 12 -8.51 -7.61 14.80
C PRO A 12 -9.71 -6.74 15.24
N TYR A 13 -9.56 -5.85 16.22
CA TYR A 13 -10.71 -5.27 16.93
C TYR A 13 -10.97 -3.77 16.71
N ASP A 14 -10.00 -3.01 16.20
CA ASP A 14 -10.11 -1.54 16.17
C ASP A 14 -10.95 -1.02 14.99
N CYS A 15 -11.48 -1.92 14.16
CA CYS A 15 -12.36 -1.50 13.09
C CYS A 15 -13.61 -0.84 13.65
N HIS A 16 -13.82 0.44 13.32
CA HIS A 16 -15.03 1.16 13.73
C HIS A 16 -16.32 0.46 13.26
N TYR A 17 -16.25 -0.28 12.16
CA TYR A 17 -17.36 -1.05 11.59
C TYR A 17 -17.19 -2.55 11.81
N ILE A 18 -16.59 -2.94 12.93
CA ILE A 18 -16.44 -4.32 13.45
C ILE A 18 -15.47 -5.19 12.63
N SER A 19 -15.70 -5.36 11.32
CA SER A 19 -14.96 -6.32 10.48
C SER A 19 -14.62 -5.80 9.08
N GLY A 20 -14.81 -4.50 8.82
CA GLY A 20 -14.51 -3.90 7.52
C GLY A 20 -13.05 -4.05 7.10
N ASN A 21 -12.11 -3.85 8.03
CA ASN A 21 -10.68 -4.02 7.78
C ASN A 21 -10.27 -5.49 7.58
N ALA A 22 -10.94 -6.45 8.23
CA ALA A 22 -10.69 -7.88 8.00
C ALA A 22 -11.05 -8.29 6.57
N ARG A 23 -12.22 -7.86 6.06
CA ARG A 23 -12.60 -8.08 4.65
C ARG A 23 -11.67 -7.38 3.67
N MET A 24 -11.16 -6.21 4.04
CA MET A 24 -10.16 -5.49 3.25
C MET A 24 -8.85 -6.27 3.21
N LYS A 25 -8.36 -6.80 4.34
CA LYS A 25 -7.15 -7.63 4.41
C LYS A 25 -7.21 -8.78 3.41
N ASP A 26 -8.29 -9.57 3.41
CA ASP A 26 -8.43 -10.71 2.49
C ASP A 26 -8.32 -10.30 1.01
N ARG A 27 -8.89 -9.13 0.65
CA ARG A 27 -8.80 -8.58 -0.70
C ARG A 27 -7.38 -8.12 -1.04
N MET A 28 -6.72 -7.43 -0.11
CA MET A 28 -5.38 -6.90 -0.36
C MET A 28 -4.33 -8.00 -0.40
N ASP A 29 -4.48 -9.04 0.43
CA ASP A 29 -3.63 -10.24 0.43
C ASP A 29 -3.73 -11.00 -0.89
N ALA A 30 -4.90 -11.02 -1.53
CA ALA A 30 -5.08 -11.57 -2.87
C ALA A 30 -4.52 -10.65 -3.97
N LEU A 31 -4.67 -9.33 -3.82
CA LEU A 31 -4.28 -8.33 -4.81
C LEU A 31 -2.76 -8.14 -4.88
N ALA A 32 -2.06 -8.05 -3.74
CA ALA A 32 -0.62 -7.80 -3.69
C ALA A 32 0.21 -8.77 -4.55
N PRO A 33 0.08 -10.11 -4.43
CA PRO A 33 0.83 -11.04 -5.26
C PRO A 33 0.39 -11.00 -6.73
N MET A 34 -0.87 -10.68 -7.04
CA MET A 34 -1.32 -10.48 -8.41
C MET A 34 -0.60 -9.30 -9.07
N LEU A 35 -0.52 -8.16 -8.39
CA LEU A 35 0.19 -6.99 -8.90
C LEU A 35 1.68 -7.26 -9.13
N GLN A 36 2.33 -7.99 -8.22
CA GLN A 36 3.73 -8.40 -8.39
C GLN A 36 3.92 -9.32 -9.61
N LYS A 37 3.02 -10.30 -9.80
CA LYS A 37 3.04 -11.19 -10.98
C LYS A 37 2.87 -10.42 -12.29
N LEU A 38 2.09 -9.34 -12.29
CA LEU A 38 1.92 -8.47 -13.45
C LEU A 38 3.09 -7.49 -13.66
N GLY A 39 4.12 -7.55 -12.81
CA GLY A 39 5.34 -6.77 -12.96
C GLY A 39 5.36 -5.44 -12.21
N LEU A 40 4.44 -5.21 -11.27
CA LEU A 40 4.52 -4.07 -10.36
C LEU A 40 5.63 -4.32 -9.32
N SER A 41 6.52 -3.34 -9.13
CA SER A 41 7.52 -3.44 -8.04
C SER A 41 6.82 -3.59 -6.67
N PRO A 42 7.22 -4.57 -5.83
CA PRO A 42 6.52 -4.92 -4.57
C PRO A 42 6.26 -3.74 -3.63
N GLN A 43 7.23 -2.84 -3.50
CA GLN A 43 7.17 -1.66 -2.62
C GLN A 43 6.14 -0.60 -3.06
N ARG A 44 5.58 -0.71 -4.27
CA ARG A 44 4.63 0.29 -4.81
C ARG A 44 3.21 0.13 -4.30
N PHE A 45 2.89 -0.99 -3.67
CA PHE A 45 1.60 -1.27 -3.05
C PHE A 45 1.82 -1.70 -1.61
N ARG A 46 1.35 -0.89 -0.65
CA ARG A 46 1.47 -1.17 0.78
C ARG A 46 0.12 -1.16 1.47
N VAL A 47 -0.01 -2.03 2.46
CA VAL A 47 -1.14 -2.05 3.40
C VAL A 47 -0.56 -1.80 4.78
N GLU A 48 -1.07 -0.81 5.49
CA GLU A 48 -0.57 -0.45 6.81
C GLU A 48 -1.72 -0.19 7.78
N TYR A 49 -1.49 -0.60 9.02
CA TYR A 49 -2.46 -0.45 10.10
C TYR A 49 -2.00 0.65 11.05
N VAL A 50 -2.77 1.75 11.07
CA VAL A 50 -2.45 2.99 11.76
C VAL A 50 -3.72 3.53 12.41
N SER A 51 -3.69 3.68 13.73
CA SER A 51 -4.74 4.28 14.54
C SER A 51 -4.73 5.81 14.45
N ALA A 52 -5.80 6.44 14.91
CA ALA A 52 -5.90 7.90 14.96
C ALA A 52 -4.84 8.57 15.86
N ALA A 53 -4.26 7.85 16.83
CA ALA A 53 -3.25 8.37 17.74
C ALA A 53 -1.80 8.17 17.24
N GLU A 54 -1.59 7.42 16.16
CA GLU A 54 -0.26 7.05 15.65
C GLU A 54 0.28 8.02 14.58
N GLY A 55 0.13 9.33 14.82
CA GLY A 55 0.56 10.36 13.87
C GLY A 55 2.05 10.30 13.53
N LEU A 56 2.91 10.02 14.51
CA LEU A 56 4.36 9.88 14.29
C LEU A 56 4.69 8.70 13.37
N LYS A 57 4.09 7.53 13.62
CA LYS A 57 4.23 6.33 12.78
C LYS A 57 3.76 6.61 11.36
N PHE A 58 2.64 7.30 11.18
CA PHE A 58 2.15 7.67 9.86
C PHE A 58 3.14 8.58 9.12
N ALA A 59 3.71 9.56 9.82
CA ALA A 59 4.70 10.47 9.25
C ALA A 59 5.98 9.73 8.81
N GLU A 60 6.46 8.77 9.62
CA GLU A 60 7.61 7.93 9.29
C GLU A 60 7.32 7.03 8.07
N LEU A 61 6.14 6.40 8.03
CA LEU A 61 5.69 5.62 6.88
C LEU A 61 5.66 6.45 5.59
N MET A 62 5.14 7.68 5.63
CA MET A 62 5.13 8.58 4.47
C MET A 62 6.54 8.95 4.00
N LYS A 63 7.48 9.17 4.93
CA LYS A 63 8.89 9.43 4.59
C LYS A 63 9.52 8.21 3.92
N GLU A 64 9.30 7.02 4.47
CA GLU A 64 9.81 5.76 3.91
C GLU A 64 9.29 5.51 2.50
N MET A 65 7.97 5.63 2.29
CA MET A 65 7.37 5.48 0.97
C MET A 65 7.88 6.53 -0.02
N THR A 66 8.08 7.77 0.44
CA THR A 66 8.63 8.83 -0.42
C THR A 66 10.06 8.52 -0.85
N ALA A 67 10.90 8.01 0.05
CA ALA A 67 12.26 7.59 -0.28
C ALA A 67 12.28 6.43 -1.28
N GLN A 68 11.44 5.41 -1.07
CA GLN A 68 11.29 4.28 -2.00
C GLN A 68 10.77 4.73 -3.38
N LEU A 69 9.89 5.74 -3.44
CA LEU A 69 9.39 6.30 -4.70
C LEU A 69 10.51 6.98 -5.48
N GLN A 70 11.36 7.74 -4.79
CA GLN A 70 12.50 8.43 -5.37
C GLN A 70 13.55 7.44 -5.87
N GLU A 71 13.88 6.41 -5.06
CA GLU A 71 14.83 5.35 -5.43
C GLU A 71 14.38 4.58 -6.67
N LEU A 72 13.07 4.28 -6.77
CA LEU A 72 12.53 3.56 -7.92
C LEU A 72 12.65 4.37 -9.23
N GLY A 73 12.51 5.68 -9.14
CA GLY A 73 12.65 6.61 -10.26
C GLY A 73 11.43 6.69 -11.18
N ALA A 74 11.21 7.87 -11.76
CA ALA A 74 10.03 8.18 -12.58
C ALA A 74 9.93 7.32 -13.85
N GLU A 75 11.05 6.99 -14.49
CA GLU A 75 11.04 6.22 -15.74
C GLU A 75 10.61 4.77 -15.52
N LYS A 76 11.11 4.10 -14.48
CA LYS A 76 10.68 2.75 -14.13
C LYS A 76 9.19 2.72 -13.79
N ILE A 77 8.72 3.71 -13.01
CA ILE A 77 7.29 3.85 -12.67
C ILE A 77 6.43 3.96 -13.92
N LYS A 78 6.80 4.81 -14.89
CA LYS A 78 6.07 4.97 -16.15
C LYS A 78 6.05 3.67 -16.96
N GLN A 79 7.19 2.98 -17.05
CA GLN A 79 7.30 1.71 -17.77
C GLN A 79 6.41 0.62 -17.17
N GLU A 80 6.45 0.42 -15.85
CA GLU A 80 5.57 -0.53 -15.16
C GLU A 80 4.09 -0.16 -15.35
N ASN A 81 3.75 1.11 -15.20
CA ASN A 81 2.37 1.57 -15.40
C ASN A 81 1.88 1.31 -16.82
N ALA A 82 2.73 1.45 -17.85
CA ALA A 82 2.37 1.18 -19.23
C ALA A 82 2.08 -0.31 -19.48
N LYS A 83 2.85 -1.21 -18.85
CA LYS A 83 2.64 -2.67 -18.93
C LYS A 83 1.36 -3.13 -18.24
N LEU A 84 0.96 -2.43 -17.18
CA LEU A 84 -0.20 -2.76 -16.35
C LEU A 84 -1.51 -2.16 -16.85
N LYS A 85 -1.49 -1.42 -17.97
CA LYS A 85 -2.73 -0.93 -18.59
C LYS A 85 -3.52 -2.14 -19.14
N PRO A 86 -4.83 -2.23 -18.85
CA PRO A 86 -5.69 -3.24 -19.46
C PRO A 86 -5.78 -3.07 -20.97
#